data_AF-U3U0S9-F1
#
_entry.id   AF-U3U0S9-F1
#
_cell.length_a   1.000
_cell.length_b   1.000
_cell.length_c   1.000
_cell.angle_alpha   90.00
_cell.angle_beta   90.00
_cell.angle_gamma   90.00
#
_symmetry.space_group_name_H-M   'P 1'
#
loop_
_entity.id
_entity.type
_entity.pdbx_description
1 polymer ?
#
loop_
_entity_poly.entity_id
_entity_poly.type
_entity_poly.pdbx_seq_one_letter_code
_entity_poly.pdbx_strand_id
1 'polypeptide(L)'
;MLQDEFDAVKGSNRHFDRCWRQLRLQLGNLREEQGRQVSDMLIRLASAAVLLKAAEPPLADSWCARYLSSRPAQVLSDDLSARLLQRATAA
;
A
#
# COMPACT_ATOMS: atom_id res chain seq x y z
N MET A 1 -2.03 -6.23 -17.34
CA MET A 1 -0.81 -5.62 -16.77
C MET A 1 -1.02 -5.16 -15.33
N LEU A 2 -1.71 -4.03 -15.03
CA LEU A 2 -1.92 -3.60 -13.63
C LEU A 2 -2.79 -4.57 -12.81
N GLN A 3 -3.81 -5.15 -13.44
CA GLN A 3 -4.68 -6.12 -12.78
C GLN A 3 -3.91 -7.39 -12.40
N ASP A 4 -3.09 -7.93 -13.30
CA ASP A 4 -2.26 -9.11 -13.03
C ASP A 4 -1.23 -8.84 -11.92
N GLU A 5 -0.61 -7.65 -11.92
CA GLU A 5 0.33 -7.25 -10.89
C GLU A 5 -0.28 -7.20 -9.48
N PHE A 6 -1.53 -6.73 -9.39
CA PHE A 6 -2.25 -6.63 -8.11
C PHE A 6 -2.90 -7.95 -7.70
N ASP A 7 -3.34 -8.76 -8.66
CA ASP A 7 -3.86 -10.10 -8.38
C ASP A 7 -2.75 -11.03 -7.86
N ALA A 8 -1.48 -10.80 -8.25
CA ALA A 8 -0.32 -11.53 -7.72
C ALA A 8 -0.04 -11.32 -6.22
N VAL A 9 -0.54 -10.22 -5.62
CA VAL A 9 -0.38 -9.92 -4.18
C VAL A 9 -1.71 -9.98 -3.41
N LYS A 10 -2.75 -10.49 -4.07
CA LYS A 10 -4.09 -10.60 -3.50
C LYS A 10 -4.09 -11.56 -2.32
N GLY A 11 -4.72 -11.17 -1.22
CA GLY A 11 -4.77 -11.95 0.01
C GLY A 11 -3.54 -11.81 0.90
N SER A 12 -2.45 -11.19 0.43
CA SER A 12 -1.26 -10.93 1.25
C SER A 12 -1.51 -9.85 2.30
N ASN A 13 -2.39 -8.89 2.03
CA ASN A 13 -2.72 -7.83 2.99
C ASN A 13 -4.16 -7.31 2.84
N ARG A 14 -4.91 -7.31 3.94
CA ARG A 14 -6.32 -6.87 3.97
C ARG A 14 -6.54 -5.41 3.56
N HIS A 15 -5.58 -4.52 3.85
CA HIS A 15 -5.69 -3.09 3.51
C HIS A 15 -5.50 -2.90 2.01
N PHE A 16 -4.56 -3.66 1.44
CA PHE A 16 -4.38 -3.74 -0.01
C PHE A 16 -5.65 -4.22 -0.70
N ASP A 17 -6.19 -5.39 -0.32
CA ASP A 17 -7.37 -5.97 -0.96
C ASP A 17 -8.59 -5.03 -0.90
N ARG A 18 -8.78 -4.36 0.25
CA ARG A 18 -9.86 -3.39 0.43
C ARG A 18 -9.68 -2.18 -0.50
N CYS A 19 -8.48 -1.60 -0.53
CA CYS A 19 -8.19 -0.42 -1.33
C CYS A 19 -8.27 -0.73 -2.83
N TRP A 20 -7.78 -1.91 -3.25
CA TRP A 20 -7.90 -2.37 -4.63
C TRP A 20 -9.35 -2.54 -5.07
N ARG A 21 -10.18 -3.17 -4.22
CA ARG A 21 -11.62 -3.30 -4.48
C ARG A 21 -12.31 -1.94 -4.60
N GLN A 22 -11.97 -0.99 -3.74
CA GLN A 22 -12.52 0.37 -3.79
C GLN A 22 -12.13 1.09 -5.09
N LEU A 23 -10.86 1.02 -5.48
CA LEU A 23 -10.39 1.60 -6.73
C LEU A 23 -11.13 1.03 -7.95
N ARG A 24 -11.29 -0.30 -8.02
CA ARG A 24 -12.03 -0.95 -9.12
C ARG A 24 -13.46 -0.45 -9.25
N LEU A 25 -14.14 -0.20 -8.12
CA LEU A 25 -15.49 0.36 -8.14
C LEU A 25 -15.53 1.81 -8.64
N GLN A 26 -14.52 2.63 -8.27
CA GLN A 26 -14.43 4.03 -8.71
C GLN A 26 -14.10 4.17 -10.20
N LEU A 27 -13.26 3.28 -10.74
CA LEU A 27 -12.87 3.31 -12.16
C LEU A 27 -14.05 3.10 -13.12
N GLY A 28 -15.13 2.43 -12.67
CA GLY A 28 -16.33 2.23 -13.50
C GLY A 28 -17.14 3.50 -13.76
N ASN A 29 -16.97 4.56 -12.97
CA ASN A 29 -17.65 5.85 -13.14
C ASN A 29 -16.76 7.00 -12.69
N LEU A 30 -15.60 7.11 -13.33
CA LEU A 30 -14.59 8.12 -12.99
C LEU A 30 -15.01 9.50 -13.49
N ARG A 31 -15.06 10.48 -12.59
CA ARG A 31 -15.21 11.89 -12.94
C ARG A 31 -13.86 12.59 -12.95
N GLU A 32 -13.68 13.59 -13.81
CA GLU A 32 -12.42 14.31 -13.95
C GLU A 32 -11.94 14.92 -12.62
N GLU A 33 -12.87 15.44 -11.81
CA GLU A 33 -12.63 15.95 -10.46
C GLU A 33 -11.97 14.94 -9.50
N GLN A 34 -12.13 13.65 -9.75
CA GLN A 34 -11.57 12.56 -8.93
C GLN A 34 -10.20 12.08 -9.45
N GLY A 35 -9.71 12.61 -10.58
CA GLY A 35 -8.51 12.11 -11.25
C GLY A 35 -7.27 12.12 -10.36
N ARG A 36 -7.06 13.19 -9.57
CA ARG A 36 -5.93 13.27 -8.63
C ARG A 36 -6.04 12.25 -7.51
N GLN A 37 -7.23 12.11 -6.90
CA GLN A 37 -7.46 11.12 -5.84
C GLN A 37 -7.20 9.70 -6.32
N VAL A 38 -7.68 9.35 -7.52
CA VAL A 38 -7.50 8.02 -8.09
C VAL A 38 -6.05 7.75 -8.46
N SER A 39 -5.34 8.76 -8.98
CA SER A 39 -3.91 8.65 -9.28
C SER A 39 -3.08 8.41 -8.01
N ASP A 40 -3.37 9.14 -6.92
CA ASP A 40 -2.71 8.94 -5.63
C ASP A 40 -2.97 7.53 -5.07
N MET A 41 -4.20 7.02 -5.21
CA MET A 41 -4.55 5.67 -4.78
C MET A 41 -3.83 4.60 -5.61
N LEU A 42 -3.70 4.81 -6.93
CA LEU A 42 -2.93 3.94 -7.82
C LEU A 42 -1.45 3.88 -7.43
N ILE A 43 -0.82 5.03 -7.20
CA ILE A 43 0.60 5.10 -6.79
C ILE A 43 0.82 4.36 -5.46
N ARG A 44 -0.11 4.53 -4.50
CA ARG A 44 -0.02 3.84 -3.22
C ARG A 44 -0.18 2.32 -3.36
N LEU A 45 -1.13 1.87 -4.18
CA LEU A 45 -1.30 0.43 -4.45
C LEU A 45 -0.09 -0.16 -5.18
N ALA A 46 0.44 0.53 -6.19
CA ALA A 46 1.67 0.09 -6.87
C ALA A 46 2.86 -0.03 -5.91
N SER A 47 3.05 0.95 -5.04
CA SER A 47 4.11 0.93 -4.01
C SER A 47 3.91 -0.23 -3.03
N ALA A 48 2.68 -0.46 -2.55
CA ALA A 48 2.37 -1.60 -1.70
C ALA A 48 2.63 -2.94 -2.39
N ALA A 49 2.26 -3.09 -3.67
CA ALA A 49 2.49 -4.33 -4.40
C ALA A 49 3.98 -4.68 -4.49
N VAL A 50 4.84 -3.67 -4.72
CA VAL A 50 6.30 -3.86 -4.69
C VAL A 50 6.77 -4.30 -3.30
N LEU A 51 6.31 -3.62 -2.25
CA LEU A 51 6.69 -3.95 -0.87
C LEU A 51 6.21 -5.35 -0.46
N LEU A 52 4.99 -5.74 -0.82
CA LEU A 52 4.45 -7.07 -0.51
C LEU A 52 5.20 -8.20 -1.22
N LYS A 53 5.88 -7.91 -2.35
CA LYS A 53 6.70 -8.87 -3.08
C LYS A 53 8.15 -8.94 -2.58
N ALA A 54 8.72 -7.80 -2.18
CA ALA A 54 10.17 -7.68 -1.98
C ALA A 54 10.60 -7.36 -0.54
N ALA A 55 9.71 -6.77 0.28
CA ALA A 55 10.04 -6.39 1.64
C ALA A 55 9.67 -7.48 2.65
N GLU A 56 10.25 -7.35 3.84
CA GLU A 56 9.88 -8.19 4.98
C GLU A 56 8.42 -7.94 5.41
N PRO A 57 7.67 -8.99 5.81
CA PRO A 57 6.24 -8.85 6.11
C PRO A 57 5.89 -7.73 7.10
N PRO A 58 6.61 -7.55 8.23
CA PRO A 58 6.30 -6.48 9.18
C PRO A 58 6.40 -5.08 8.58
N LEU A 59 7.34 -4.87 7.66
CA LEU A 59 7.53 -3.59 6.97
C LEU A 59 6.40 -3.36 5.97
N ALA A 60 6.11 -4.36 5.12
CA ALA A 60 5.06 -4.27 4.12
C ALA A 60 3.69 -4.05 4.76
N ASP A 61 3.39 -4.77 5.85
CA ASP A 61 2.14 -4.65 6.59
C ASP A 61 1.99 -3.28 7.24
N SER A 62 3.05 -2.78 7.87
CA SER A 62 3.05 -1.47 8.50
C SER A 62 2.88 -0.35 7.48
N TRP A 63 3.51 -0.47 6.31
CA TRP A 63 3.33 0.46 5.20
C TRP A 63 1.90 0.43 4.68
N CYS A 64 1.33 -0.76 4.44
CA CYS A 64 -0.06 -0.92 3.99
C CYS A 64 -1.05 -0.33 5.00
N ALA A 65 -0.85 -0.60 6.30
CA ALA A 65 -1.68 -0.04 7.36
C ALA A 65 -1.57 1.49 7.44
N ARG A 66 -0.40 2.08 7.17
CA ARG A 66 -0.20 3.53 7.23
C ARG A 66 -0.77 4.27 6.01
N TYR A 67 -0.59 3.72 4.82
CA TYR A 67 -0.88 4.44 3.57
C TYR A 67 -2.17 4.01 2.87
N LEU A 68 -2.70 2.82 3.15
CA LEU A 68 -3.93 2.28 2.55
C LEU A 68 -5.11 2.20 3.54
N SER A 69 -4.87 2.42 4.82
CA SER A 69 -5.93 2.49 5.83
C SER A 69 -6.57 3.88 5.86
N SER A 70 -7.87 3.92 6.12
CA SER A 70 -8.58 5.16 6.48
C SER A 70 -8.42 5.52 7.97
N ARG A 71 -7.81 4.63 8.76
CA ARG A 71 -7.56 4.83 10.19
C ARG A 71 -6.22 5.51 10.41
N PRO A 72 -6.05 6.26 11.51
CA PRO A 72 -4.75 6.81 11.88
C PRO A 72 -3.70 5.70 11.94
N ALA A 73 -2.49 6.04 11.50
CA ALA A 73 -1.38 5.11 11.43
C ALA A 73 -1.04 4.58 12.83
N GLN A 74 -0.90 3.26 12.93
CA GLN A 74 -0.46 2.64 14.18
C GLN A 74 1.00 2.99 14.46
N VAL A 75 1.35 2.99 15.75
CA VAL A 75 2.74 3.12 16.19
C VAL A 75 3.52 1.92 15.67
N LEU A 76 4.67 2.19 15.05
CA LEU A 76 5.57 1.14 14.59
C LEU A 76 6.22 0.48 15.81
N SER A 77 6.54 -0.81 15.73
CA SER A 77 7.35 -1.43 16.77
C SER A 77 8.74 -0.78 16.84
N ASP A 78 9.34 -0.76 18.03
CA ASP A 78 10.67 -0.20 18.23
C ASP A 78 11.71 -0.90 17.35
N ASP A 79 11.62 -2.22 17.22
CA ASP A 79 12.50 -3.03 16.38
C ASP A 79 12.37 -2.68 14.88
N LEU A 80 11.15 -2.51 14.37
CA LEU A 80 10.95 -2.09 12.98
C LEU A 80 11.44 -0.66 12.76
N SER A 81 11.23 0.23 13.73
CA SER A 81 11.70 1.62 13.67
C SER A 81 13.23 1.69 13.64
N ALA A 82 13.92 0.93 14.49
CA ALA A 82 15.37 0.83 14.51
C ALA A 82 15.91 0.31 13.17
N ARG A 83 15.30 -0.77 12.63
CA ARG A 83 15.67 -1.32 11.31
C ARG A 83 15.49 -0.32 10.18
N LEU A 84 14.37 0.42 10.16
CA LEU A 84 14.12 1.46 9.16
C LEU A 84 15.17 2.57 9.22
N LEU A 85 15.53 3.02 10.42
CA LEU A 85 16.56 4.04 10.61
C LEU A 85 17.92 3.55 10.15
N GLN A 86 18.33 2.33 10.53
CA GLN A 86 19.58 1.72 10.08
C GLN A 86 19.65 1.64 8.54
N ARG A 87 18.58 1.18 7.89
CA ARG A 87 18.51 1.11 6.41
C ARG A 87 18.59 2.49 5.76
N ALA A 88 18.04 3.52 6.39
CA ALA A 88 18.05 4.88 5.87
C ALA A 88 19.43 5.56 6.01
N THR A 89 20.19 5.22 7.04
CA THR A 89 21.51 5.81 7.29
C THR A 89 22.67 5.01 6.70
N ALA A 90 22.42 3.80 6.18
CA ALA A 90 23.43 2.88 5.66
C ALA A 90 24.60 2.63 6.64
N ALA A 91 24.32 2.71 7.94
CA ALA A 91 25.28 2.53 9.02
C ALA A 91 25.36 1.07 9.46
#